data_AF-A0A8X8LE39-F1
#
_entry.id   AF-A0A8X8LE39-F1
#
_cell.length_a   1.000
_cell.length_b   1.000
_cell.length_c   1.000
_cell.angle_alpha   90.00
_cell.angle_beta   90.00
_cell.angle_gamma   90.00
#
_symmetry.space_group_name_H-M   'P 1'
#
loop_
_entity.id
_entity.type
_entity.pdbx_description
1 polymer ?
#
loop_
_entity_poly.entity_id
_entity_poly.type
_entity_poly.pdbx_seq_one_letter_code
_entity_poly.pdbx_strand_id
1 'polypeptide(L)' 'METLAYEADIEYRQLGRIERGEINTSILSLLKISEALGIEVYTLFQFAANVGK' A
#
# COMPACT_ATOMS: atom_id res chain seq x y z
N MET A 1 -6.50 9.23 2.14
CA MET A 1 -6.80 7.94 1.46
C MET A 1 -7.43 8.17 0.10
N GLU A 2 -8.41 9.07 -0.05
CA GLU A 2 -8.99 9.44 -1.37
C GLU A 2 -7.94 10.00 -2.34
N THR A 3 -7.10 10.93 -1.89
CA THR A 3 -5.97 11.47 -2.67
C THR A 3 -5.00 10.37 -3.10
N LEU A 4 -4.60 9.48 -2.19
CA LEU A 4 -3.71 8.35 -2.51
C LEU A 4 -4.33 7.40 -3.53
N ALA A 5 -5.62 7.09 -3.41
CA ALA A 5 -6.34 6.26 -4.37
C ALA A 5 -6.35 6.89 -5.76
N TYR A 6 -6.59 8.21 -5.84
CA TYR A 6 -6.53 8.97 -7.07
C TYR A 6 -5.13 8.99 -7.69
N GLU A 7 -4.10 9.33 -6.91
CA GLU A 7 -2.72 9.43 -7.37
C GLU A 7 -2.13 8.07 -7.78
N ALA A 8 -2.47 7.00 -7.05
CA ALA A 8 -2.04 5.65 -7.35
C ALA A 8 -2.87 4.96 -8.44
N ASP A 9 -3.90 5.62 -9.01
CA ASP A 9 -4.80 5.03 -10.00
C ASP A 9 -5.40 3.69 -9.51
N ILE A 10 -5.91 3.71 -8.27
CA ILE A 10 -6.55 2.57 -7.60
C ILE A 10 -7.92 3.00 -7.10
N GLU A 11 -8.94 2.17 -7.30
CA GLU A 11 -10.28 2.48 -6.78
C GLU A 11 -10.27 2.56 -5.24
N TYR A 12 -10.93 3.58 -4.70
CA TYR A 12 -10.90 3.92 -3.28
C TYR A 12 -11.22 2.74 -2.35
N ARG A 13 -12.25 1.94 -2.64
CA ARG A 13 -12.58 0.75 -1.85
C ARG A 13 -11.52 -0.33 -1.99
N GLN A 14 -10.93 -0.54 -3.16
CA GLN A 14 -9.80 -1.48 -3.32
C GLN A 14 -8.64 -1.11 -2.42
N LEU A 15 -8.23 0.17 -2.40
CA LEU A 15 -7.15 0.62 -1.51
C LEU A 15 -7.47 0.31 -0.04
N GLY A 16 -8.69 0.58 0.41
CA GLY A 16 -9.10 0.26 1.77
C GLY A 16 -9.13 -1.26 2.07
N ARG A 17 -9.50 -2.09 1.10
CA ARG A 17 -9.47 -3.56 1.25
C ARG A 17 -8.03 -4.09 1.34
N ILE A 18 -7.09 -3.47 0.63
CA ILE A 18 -5.66 -3.78 0.71
C ILE A 18 -5.13 -3.47 2.11
N GLU A 19 -5.39 -2.26 2.62
CA GLU A 19 -4.94 -1.83 3.96
C GLU A 19 -5.44 -2.74 5.09
N ARG A 20 -6.69 -3.24 4.98
CA ARG A 20 -7.27 -4.18 5.95
C ARG A 20 -6.88 -5.64 5.73
N GLY A 21 -6.10 -5.95 4.69
CA GLY A 21 -5.72 -7.31 4.36
C GLY A 21 -6.88 -8.20 3.89
N GLU A 22 -7.98 -7.59 3.42
CA GLU A 22 -9.16 -8.31 2.92
C GLU A 22 -8.93 -8.87 1.50
N ILE A 23 -7.98 -8.29 0.76
CA ILE A 23 -7.53 -8.79 -0.55
C ILE A 23 -6.01 -8.75 -0.65
N ASN A 24 -5.48 -9.71 -1.40
CA ASN A 24 -4.14 -9.61 -1.94
C ASN A 24 -4.14 -8.62 -3.11
N THR A 25 -3.01 -7.97 -3.33
CA THR A 25 -2.81 -7.04 -4.44
C THR A 25 -1.59 -7.44 -5.27
N SER A 26 -1.45 -6.83 -6.45
CA SER A 26 -0.31 -7.09 -7.33
C SER A 26 0.92 -6.30 -6.89
N ILE A 27 2.11 -6.78 -7.26
CA ILE A 27 3.37 -6.03 -7.07
C ILE A 27 3.30 -4.67 -7.81
N LEU A 28 2.66 -4.62 -8.97
CA LEU A 28 2.46 -3.38 -9.72
C LEU A 28 1.61 -2.37 -8.93
N SER A 29 0.57 -2.83 -8.25
CA SER A 29 -0.25 -1.97 -7.39
C SER A 29 0.55 -1.44 -6.21
N LEU A 30 1.44 -2.24 -5.62
CA LEU A 30 2.36 -1.77 -4.57
C LEU A 30 3.34 -0.72 -5.10
N LEU A 31 3.86 -0.88 -6.32
CA LEU A 31 4.70 0.12 -6.98
C LEU A 31 3.96 1.44 -7.15
N LYS A 32 2.75 1.43 -7.73
CA LYS A 32 1.91 2.63 -7.90
C LYS A 32 1.62 3.33 -6.56
N ILE A 33 1.34 2.56 -5.51
CA ILE A 33 1.12 3.11 -4.15
C ILE A 33 2.39 3.76 -3.63
N SER A 34 3.56 3.12 -3.79
CA SER A 34 4.83 3.69 -3.33
C SER A 34 5.23 4.95 -4.09
N GLU A 35 4.99 4.99 -5.40
CA GLU A 35 5.22 6.17 -6.26
C GLU A 35 4.34 7.34 -5.83
N ALA A 36 3.04 7.11 -5.62
CA ALA A 36 2.11 8.13 -5.12
C ALA A 36 2.49 8.65 -3.72
N LEU A 37 3.03 7.78 -2.86
CA LEU A 37 3.52 8.15 -1.54
C LEU A 37 4.91 8.83 -1.55
N GLY A 38 5.62 8.81 -2.69
CA GLY A 38 6.98 9.34 -2.78
C GLY A 38 8.01 8.57 -1.96
N ILE A 39 7.83 7.26 -1.81
CA ILE A 39 8.74 6.36 -1.07
C ILE A 39 9.21 5.21 -1.94
N GLU A 40 10.33 4.60 -1.56
CA GLU A 40 10.80 3.37 -2.20
C GLU A 40 9.89 2.19 -1.83
N VAL A 41 9.56 1.33 -2.81
CA VAL A 41 8.60 0.23 -2.62
C VAL A 41 8.96 -0.74 -1.49
N TYR A 42 10.25 -0.97 -1.23
CA TYR A 42 10.70 -1.84 -0.14
C TYR A 42 10.30 -1.31 1.24
N THR A 43 10.04 0.00 1.36
CA THR A 43 9.58 0.65 2.59
C THR A 43 8.22 0.10 3.04
N LEU A 44 7.37 -0.33 2.11
CA LEU A 44 6.07 -0.97 2.41
C LEU A 44 6.23 -2.32 3.15
N PHE A 45 7.42 -2.90 3.13
CA PHE A 45 7.77 -4.15 3.80
C PHE A 45 8.69 -3.96 5.00
N GLN A 46 8.98 -2.71 5.37
CA GLN A 46 9.66 -2.41 6.63
C GLN A 46 8.67 -2.55 7.78
N PHE A 47 8.36 -3.79 8.14
CA PHE A 47 7.64 -4.08 9.36
C PHE A 47 8.59 -3.79 10.51
N ALA A 48 8.17 -2.91 11.44
CA ALA A 48 8.85 -2.80 12.72
C ALA A 48 8.90 -4.21 13.29
N ALA A 49 10.10 -4.75 13.49
CA ALA A 49 10.23 -6.04 14.12
C ALA A 49 9.56 -5.91 15.48
N ASN A 50 8.38 -6.51 15.63
CA ASN A 50 7.86 -6.86 16.94
C ASN A 50 8.79 -7.96 17.45
N VAL A 51 9.99 -7.57 17.87
CA VAL A 51 10.82 -8.37 18.76
C VAL A 51 10.12 -8.27 20.11
N GLY A 52 9.11 -9.11 20.28
CA GLY A 52 8.24 -9.07 21.43
C GLY A 52 7.38 -10.31 21.50
N LYS A 53 7.98 -11.35 22.11
CA LYS A 53 7.37 -12.35 23.01
C LYS A 53 6.16 -13.14 22.52
#